data_AF-A0A2N9N2P7-F1
#
_entry.id   AF-A0A2N9N2P7-F1
#
_cell.length_a   1.000
_cell.length_b   1.000
_cell.length_c   1.000
_cell.angle_alpha   90.00
_cell.angle_beta   90.00
_cell.angle_gamma   90.00
#
_symmetry.space_group_name_H-M   'P 1'
#
loop_
_entity.id
_entity.type
_entity.pdbx_description
1 polymer ?
#
loop_
_entity_poly.entity_id
_entity_poly.type
_entity_poly.pdbx_seq_one_letter_code
_entity_poly.pdbx_strand_id
1 'polypeptide(L)'
;MRLPAVAALFAIMALGSRLWLGAWPFDGALELSCVCLVASAYFHIAGRRHVAALPDPAALLEEAFSLVHSGRIDAAIALLAKAIRESPQLWQAFQYRGELYLVQQNFAAAAEDFSAAIRLAPEEQHLYTLRDQASGSGGAVSGCETTPESHGSEER
;
A
#
# COMPACT_ATOMS: atom_id res chain seq x y z
N MET A 1 56.15 -7.48 18.08
CA MET A 1 55.63 -8.08 19.34
C MET A 1 54.35 -7.35 19.78
N ARG A 2 53.17 -7.73 19.27
CA ARG A 2 51.86 -7.13 19.67
C ARG A 2 50.75 -8.17 19.89
N LEU A 3 51.13 -9.45 20.07
CA LEU A 3 50.22 -10.56 20.34
C LEU A 3 49.73 -10.67 21.81
N PRO A 4 50.44 -10.21 22.87
CA PRO A 4 49.94 -10.43 24.25
C PRO A 4 48.83 -9.44 24.67
N ALA A 5 48.75 -8.26 24.05
CA ALA A 5 47.77 -7.24 24.41
C ALA A 5 46.34 -7.59 23.96
N VAL A 6 46.20 -8.23 22.80
CA VAL A 6 44.89 -8.68 22.28
C VAL A 6 44.36 -9.85 23.14
N ALA A 7 45.21 -10.79 23.51
CA ALA A 7 44.82 -11.92 24.38
C ALA A 7 44.36 -11.45 25.77
N ALA A 8 45.01 -10.43 26.34
CA ALA A 8 44.61 -9.84 27.61
C ALA A 8 43.24 -9.14 27.54
N LEU A 9 42.96 -8.43 26.44
CA LEU A 9 41.65 -7.79 26.22
C LEU A 9 40.52 -8.83 26.09
N PHE A 10 40.75 -9.95 25.39
CA PHE A 10 39.77 -11.04 25.31
C PHE A 10 39.53 -11.71 26.67
N ALA A 11 40.58 -11.89 27.48
CA ALA A 11 40.46 -12.45 28.82
C ALA A 11 39.67 -11.53 29.77
N ILE A 12 39.91 -10.21 29.70
CA ILE A 12 39.19 -9.23 30.52
C ILE A 12 37.72 -9.11 30.09
N MET A 13 37.43 -9.21 28.78
CA MET A 13 36.05 -9.19 28.27
C MET A 13 35.27 -10.45 28.70
N ALA A 14 35.92 -11.61 28.72
CA ALA A 14 35.35 -12.87 29.20
C ALA A 14 35.14 -12.91 30.72
N LEU A 15 35.98 -12.20 31.49
CA LEU A 15 35.76 -12.03 32.94
C LEU A 15 34.65 -11.02 33.24
N GLY A 16 34.56 -9.93 32.46
CA GLY A 16 33.54 -8.89 32.63
C GLY A 16 32.12 -9.38 32.32
N SER A 17 31.96 -10.21 31.28
CA SER A 17 30.66 -10.83 30.97
C SER A 17 30.16 -11.73 32.10
N ARG A 18 31.06 -12.37 32.85
CA ARG A 18 30.72 -13.25 33.98
C ARG A 18 30.33 -12.51 35.25
N LEU A 19 30.72 -11.25 35.40
CA LEU A 19 30.41 -10.39 36.55
C LEU A 19 29.16 -9.54 36.32
N TRP A 20 28.87 -9.14 35.08
CA TRP A 20 27.73 -8.26 34.77
C TRP A 20 26.41 -9.02 34.57
N LEU A 21 26.48 -10.29 34.16
CA LEU A 21 25.29 -11.14 33.92
C LEU A 21 25.14 -12.18 35.04
N GLY A 22 24.86 -11.70 36.25
CA GLY A 22 24.34 -12.56 37.31
C GLY A 22 23.01 -13.20 36.88
N ALA A 23 22.99 -14.53 36.84
CA ALA A 23 21.78 -15.36 36.70
C ALA A 23 20.98 -15.24 35.39
N TRP A 24 21.61 -15.56 34.25
CA TRP A 24 20.87 -16.15 33.12
C TRP A 24 21.40 -17.56 32.86
N PRO A 25 20.62 -18.62 33.09
CA PRO A 25 21.00 -19.98 32.74
C PRO A 25 20.72 -20.17 31.24
N PHE A 26 21.63 -19.74 30.38
CA PHE A 26 21.61 -20.15 28.97
C PHE A 26 22.88 -20.96 28.69
N ASP A 27 22.81 -22.23 29.11
CA ASP A 27 23.85 -23.23 28.92
C ASP A 27 23.62 -23.90 27.54
N GLY A 28 23.85 -23.14 26.46
CA GLY A 28 23.78 -23.73 25.13
C GLY A 28 23.72 -22.74 23.98
N ALA A 29 24.73 -22.75 23.11
CA ALA A 29 24.63 -22.21 21.75
C ALA A 29 23.40 -22.76 20.99
N LEU A 30 22.94 -23.96 21.39
CA LEU A 30 21.76 -24.63 20.87
C LEU A 30 20.44 -23.95 21.31
N GLU A 31 20.38 -23.35 22.50
CA GLU A 31 19.18 -22.63 22.97
C GLU A 31 18.97 -21.33 22.20
N LEU A 32 20.05 -20.58 21.96
CA LEU A 32 20.01 -19.38 21.11
C LEU A 32 19.68 -19.72 19.66
N SER A 33 20.22 -20.82 19.14
CA SER A 33 19.86 -21.34 17.81
C SER A 33 18.38 -21.69 17.74
N CYS A 34 17.84 -22.34 18.79
CA CYS A 34 16.43 -22.70 18.87
C CYS A 34 15.53 -21.45 18.93
N VAL A 35 15.87 -20.45 19.76
CA VAL A 35 15.12 -19.19 19.84
C VAL A 35 15.15 -18.45 18.51
N CYS A 36 16.31 -18.38 17.83
CA CYS A 36 16.41 -17.76 16.50
C CYS A 36 15.61 -18.51 15.44
N LEU A 37 15.60 -19.85 15.45
CA LEU A 37 14.81 -20.67 14.53
C LEU A 37 13.31 -20.52 14.80
N VAL A 38 12.90 -20.52 16.06
CA VAL A 38 11.50 -20.32 16.46
C VAL A 38 11.06 -18.90 16.11
N ALA A 39 11.89 -17.88 16.34
CA ALA A 39 11.60 -16.51 15.96
C ALA A 39 11.53 -16.35 14.43
N SER A 40 12.44 -16.99 13.68
CA SER A 40 12.44 -16.96 12.22
C SER A 40 11.23 -17.71 11.65
N ALA A 41 10.90 -18.88 12.20
CA ALA A 41 9.70 -19.63 11.85
C ALA A 41 8.43 -18.84 12.24
N TYR A 42 8.42 -18.18 13.39
CA TYR A 42 7.32 -17.32 13.82
C TYR A 42 7.16 -16.13 12.88
N PHE A 43 8.22 -15.42 12.53
CA PHE A 43 8.17 -14.30 11.58
C PHE A 43 7.76 -14.77 10.19
N HIS A 44 8.19 -15.96 9.78
CA HIS A 44 7.83 -16.57 8.51
C HIS A 44 6.37 -17.04 8.50
N ILE A 45 5.85 -17.61 9.58
CA ILE A 45 4.45 -18.07 9.71
C ILE A 45 3.51 -16.87 9.92
N ALA A 46 3.88 -15.91 10.79
CA ALA A 46 3.11 -14.70 11.06
C ALA A 46 3.17 -13.71 9.89
N GLY A 47 4.31 -13.59 9.21
CA GLY A 47 4.44 -12.80 7.97
C GLY A 47 3.70 -13.43 6.80
N ARG A 48 3.62 -14.76 6.71
CA ARG A 48 2.78 -15.46 5.72
C ARG A 48 1.28 -15.34 6.01
N ARG A 49 0.86 -15.10 7.26
CA ARG A 49 -0.55 -14.82 7.60
C ARG A 49 -1.05 -13.47 7.10
N HIS A 50 -0.17 -12.56 6.70
CA HIS A 50 -0.55 -11.27 6.12
C HIS A 50 -0.89 -11.31 4.63
N VAL A 51 -0.58 -12.40 3.93
CA VAL A 51 -1.07 -12.63 2.57
C VAL A 51 -2.28 -13.55 2.68
N ALA A 52 -3.42 -12.98 3.09
CA ALA A 52 -4.69 -13.54 2.62
C ALA A 52 -4.51 -13.67 1.10
N ALA A 53 -4.72 -14.88 0.55
CA ALA A 53 -4.61 -15.11 -0.89
C ALA A 53 -5.66 -14.23 -1.57
N LEU A 54 -5.25 -13.01 -1.92
CA LEU A 54 -6.12 -12.08 -2.59
C LEU A 54 -6.41 -12.63 -3.97
N PRO A 55 -7.63 -12.44 -4.48
CA PRO A 55 -7.87 -12.69 -5.88
C PRO A 55 -6.82 -11.89 -6.65
N ASP A 56 -6.10 -12.56 -7.55
CA ASP A 56 -5.10 -11.91 -8.38
C ASP A 56 -5.76 -10.68 -9.02
N PRO A 57 -5.10 -9.51 -9.03
CA PRO A 57 -5.71 -8.29 -9.55
C PRO A 57 -6.18 -8.46 -11.00
N ALA A 58 -5.52 -9.34 -11.75
CA ALA A 58 -5.93 -9.75 -13.09
C ALA A 58 -7.24 -10.54 -13.11
N ALA A 59 -7.41 -11.52 -12.21
CA ALA A 59 -8.63 -12.32 -12.11
C ALA A 59 -9.85 -11.47 -11.71
N LEU A 60 -9.64 -10.55 -10.76
CA LEU A 60 -10.66 -9.61 -10.31
C LEU A 60 -11.09 -8.65 -11.44
N LEU A 61 -10.15 -8.20 -12.27
CA LEU A 61 -10.43 -7.38 -13.45
C LEU A 61 -11.19 -8.16 -14.52
N GLU A 62 -10.79 -9.40 -14.81
CA GLU A 62 -11.49 -10.27 -15.77
C GLU A 62 -12.95 -10.49 -15.34
N GLU A 63 -13.18 -10.78 -14.06
CA GLU A 63 -14.53 -10.97 -13.52
C GLU A 63 -15.35 -9.68 -13.58
N ALA A 64 -14.77 -8.54 -13.20
CA ALA A 64 -15.42 -7.23 -13.31
C ALA A 64 -15.80 -6.91 -14.77
N PHE A 65 -14.90 -7.14 -15.73
CA PHE A 65 -15.19 -6.92 -17.14
C PHE A 65 -16.25 -7.86 -17.70
N SER A 66 -16.24 -9.13 -17.27
CA SER A 66 -17.28 -10.10 -17.64
C SER A 66 -18.67 -9.64 -17.17
N LEU A 67 -18.74 -9.11 -15.94
CA LEU A 67 -19.97 -8.52 -15.39
C LEU A 67 -20.41 -7.27 -16.16
N VAL A 68 -19.47 -6.39 -16.53
CA VAL A 68 -19.75 -5.19 -17.34
C VAL A 68 -20.26 -5.57 -18.73
N HIS A 69 -19.63 -6.55 -19.41
CA HIS A 69 -20.10 -7.06 -20.71
C HIS A 69 -21.49 -7.71 -20.61
N SER A 70 -21.81 -8.29 -19.46
CA SER A 70 -23.13 -8.81 -19.15
C SER A 70 -24.16 -7.72 -18.80
N GLY A 71 -23.79 -6.43 -18.88
CA GLY A 71 -24.62 -5.29 -18.49
C GLY A 71 -24.80 -5.11 -16.98
N ARG A 72 -24.10 -5.89 -16.15
CA ARG A 72 -24.21 -5.89 -14.69
C ARG A 72 -23.12 -5.03 -14.05
N ILE A 73 -23.12 -3.74 -14.37
CA ILE A 73 -22.12 -2.79 -13.88
C ILE A 73 -22.18 -2.66 -12.35
N ASP A 74 -23.38 -2.63 -11.77
CA ASP A 74 -23.55 -2.55 -10.30
C ASP A 74 -22.98 -3.77 -9.57
N ALA A 75 -23.10 -4.95 -10.17
CA ALA A 75 -22.51 -6.17 -9.62
C ALA A 75 -20.97 -6.12 -9.68
N ALA A 76 -20.40 -5.56 -10.75
CA ALA A 76 -18.95 -5.36 -10.86
C ALA A 76 -18.43 -4.39 -9.77
N ILE A 77 -19.15 -3.29 -9.54
CA ILE A 77 -18.83 -2.34 -8.46
C ILE A 77 -18.93 -3.02 -7.08
N ALA A 78 -19.97 -3.83 -6.85
CA ALA A 78 -20.14 -4.57 -5.60
C ALA A 78 -19.02 -5.59 -5.37
N LEU A 79 -18.58 -6.27 -6.43
CA LEU A 79 -17.43 -7.19 -6.40
C LEU A 79 -16.15 -6.46 -6.02
N LEU A 80 -15.87 -5.33 -6.64
CA LEU A 80 -14.71 -4.49 -6.33
C LEU A 80 -14.77 -3.95 -4.90
N ALA A 81 -15.95 -3.55 -4.44
CA ALA A 81 -16.16 -3.11 -3.06
C ALA A 81 -15.92 -4.24 -2.05
N LYS A 82 -16.26 -5.49 -2.39
CA LYS A 82 -15.93 -6.66 -1.56
C LYS A 82 -14.42 -6.88 -1.52
N ALA A 83 -13.74 -6.82 -2.66
CA ALA A 83 -12.29 -6.95 -2.72
C ALA A 83 -11.56 -5.88 -1.89
N ILE A 84 -12.03 -4.63 -1.91
CA ILE A 84 -11.50 -3.54 -1.08
C ILE A 84 -11.69 -3.82 0.42
N ARG A 85 -12.82 -4.44 0.82
CA ARG A 85 -13.05 -4.82 2.21
C ARG A 85 -12.12 -5.95 2.66
N GLU A 86 -11.80 -6.88 1.76
CA GLU A 86 -10.90 -8.01 2.03
C GLU A 86 -9.43 -7.58 2.03
N SER A 87 -9.04 -6.67 1.14
CA SER A 87 -7.74 -5.99 1.17
C SER A 87 -7.89 -4.49 0.93
N PRO A 88 -7.79 -3.69 2.01
CA PRO A 88 -7.79 -2.24 1.90
C PRO A 88 -6.48 -1.70 1.31
N GLN A 89 -5.46 -2.54 1.09
CA GLN A 89 -4.17 -2.15 0.50
C GLN A 89 -4.12 -2.40 -1.01
N LEU A 90 -5.15 -3.02 -1.61
CA LEU A 90 -5.20 -3.33 -3.03
C LEU A 90 -5.63 -2.09 -3.84
N TRP A 91 -4.66 -1.27 -4.24
CA TRP A 91 -4.90 -0.03 -5.00
C TRP A 91 -5.59 -0.27 -6.35
N GLN A 92 -5.35 -1.41 -6.99
CA GLN A 92 -5.98 -1.79 -8.28
C GLN A 92 -7.50 -1.89 -8.16
N ALA A 93 -8.03 -2.36 -7.03
CA ALA A 93 -9.47 -2.47 -6.84
C ALA A 93 -10.14 -1.08 -6.74
N PHE A 94 -9.46 -0.09 -6.16
CA PHE A 94 -9.90 1.30 -6.17
C PHE A 94 -9.84 1.89 -7.58
N GLN A 95 -8.74 1.63 -8.32
CA GLN A 95 -8.62 2.07 -9.72
C GLN A 95 -9.78 1.55 -10.57
N TYR A 96 -10.00 0.23 -10.60
CA TYR A 96 -11.04 -0.35 -11.46
C TYR A 96 -12.44 0.09 -11.05
N ARG A 97 -12.71 0.27 -9.75
CA ARG A 97 -14.00 0.81 -9.30
C ARG A 97 -14.18 2.26 -9.76
N GLY A 98 -13.13 3.08 -9.68
CA GLY A 98 -13.12 4.44 -10.21
C GLY A 98 -13.39 4.49 -11.71
N GLU A 99 -12.80 3.59 -12.49
CA GLU A 99 -13.07 3.48 -13.94
C GLU A 99 -14.54 3.12 -14.23
N LEU A 100 -15.13 2.20 -13.47
CA LEU A 100 -16.56 1.91 -13.60
C LEU A 100 -17.43 3.12 -13.24
N TYR A 101 -17.04 3.91 -12.24
CA TYR A 101 -17.73 5.15 -11.93
C TYR A 101 -17.59 6.20 -13.04
N LEU A 102 -16.45 6.26 -13.76
CA LEU A 102 -16.34 7.09 -14.96
C LEU A 102 -17.34 6.68 -16.03
N VAL A 103 -17.54 5.39 -16.25
CA VAL A 103 -18.55 4.86 -17.19
C VAL A 103 -19.97 5.25 -16.75
N GLN A 104 -20.24 5.23 -15.44
CA GLN A 104 -21.51 5.71 -14.87
C GLN A 104 -21.62 7.24 -14.79
N GLN A 105 -20.63 7.99 -15.30
CA GLN A 105 -20.54 9.45 -15.20
C GLN A 105 -20.53 9.99 -13.76
N ASN A 106 -20.22 9.15 -12.78
CA ASN A 106 -20.05 9.54 -11.38
C ASN A 106 -18.60 9.98 -11.13
N PHE A 107 -18.27 11.15 -11.67
CA PHE A 107 -16.92 11.71 -11.64
C PHE A 107 -16.40 11.99 -10.23
N ALA A 108 -17.29 12.36 -9.30
CA ALA A 108 -16.93 12.65 -7.91
C ALA A 108 -16.44 11.37 -7.20
N ALA A 109 -17.22 10.29 -7.28
CA ALA A 109 -16.84 9.00 -6.69
C ALA A 109 -15.59 8.42 -7.36
N ALA A 110 -15.45 8.58 -8.68
CA ALA A 110 -14.24 8.16 -9.40
C ALA A 110 -12.99 8.89 -8.89
N ALA A 111 -13.05 10.21 -8.72
CA ALA A 111 -11.92 11.01 -8.23
C ALA A 111 -11.51 10.63 -6.80
N GLU A 112 -12.48 10.31 -5.93
CA GLU A 112 -12.20 9.82 -4.56
C GLU A 112 -11.47 8.47 -4.58
N ASP A 113 -11.93 7.53 -5.41
CA ASP A 113 -11.31 6.21 -5.56
C ASP A 113 -9.91 6.29 -6.14
N PHE A 114 -9.68 7.11 -7.17
CA PHE A 114 -8.33 7.34 -7.69
C PHE A 114 -7.42 8.02 -6.66
N SER A 115 -7.96 8.94 -5.86
CA SER A 115 -7.19 9.56 -4.76
C SER A 115 -6.82 8.54 -3.69
N ALA A 116 -7.69 7.58 -3.39
CA ALA A 116 -7.37 6.47 -2.50
C ALA A 116 -6.29 5.56 -3.10
N ALA A 117 -6.38 5.23 -4.39
CA ALA A 117 -5.37 4.45 -5.09
C ALA A 117 -3.99 5.13 -5.08
N ILE A 118 -3.92 6.44 -5.36
CA ILE A 118 -2.68 7.24 -5.34
C ILE A 118 -2.02 7.23 -3.96
N ARG A 119 -2.81 7.28 -2.88
CA ARG A 119 -2.25 7.18 -1.51
C ARG A 119 -1.58 5.84 -1.23
N LEU A 120 -2.06 4.77 -1.86
CA LEU A 120 -1.54 3.41 -1.69
C LEU A 120 -0.36 3.14 -2.63
N ALA A 121 -0.39 3.67 -3.86
CA ALA A 121 0.63 3.49 -4.88
C ALA A 121 1.00 4.85 -5.53
N PRO A 122 1.77 5.69 -4.83
CA PRO A 122 2.10 7.04 -5.32
C PRO A 122 3.05 7.03 -6.53
N GLU A 123 3.75 5.91 -6.78
CA GLU A 123 4.68 5.74 -7.90
C GLU A 123 3.94 5.49 -9.23
N GLU A 124 2.67 5.08 -9.18
CA GLU A 124 1.87 4.76 -10.35
C GLU A 124 1.35 6.02 -11.03
N GLN A 125 2.13 6.55 -11.99
CA GLN A 125 1.80 7.77 -12.73
C GLN A 125 0.42 7.72 -13.41
N HIS A 126 0.00 6.55 -13.88
CA HIS A 126 -1.28 6.39 -14.55
C HIS A 126 -2.48 6.77 -13.68
N LEU A 127 -2.40 6.57 -12.36
CA LEU A 127 -3.48 6.92 -11.44
C LEU A 127 -3.74 8.43 -11.37
N TYR A 128 -2.70 9.26 -11.55
CA TYR A 128 -2.85 10.71 -11.62
C TYR A 128 -3.60 11.11 -12.89
N THR A 129 -3.28 10.49 -14.03
CA THR A 129 -4.00 10.72 -15.28
C THR A 129 -5.48 10.36 -15.17
N LEU A 130 -5.80 9.23 -14.52
CA LEU A 130 -7.19 8.81 -14.30
C LEU A 130 -7.95 9.77 -13.36
N ARG A 131 -7.30 10.23 -12.29
CA ARG A 131 -7.87 11.25 -11.38
C ARG A 131 -8.11 12.56 -12.10
N ASP A 132 -7.16 13.00 -12.92
CA ASP A 132 -7.25 14.25 -13.66
C ASP A 132 -8.36 14.15 -14.75
N GLN A 133 -8.51 12.98 -15.37
CA GLN A 133 -9.65 12.68 -16.26
C GLN A 133 -10.99 12.78 -15.51
N ALA A 134 -11.11 12.14 -14.34
CA ALA A 134 -12.31 12.22 -13.51
C ALA A 134 -12.64 13.66 -13.13
N SER A 135 -11.63 14.42 -12.71
CA SER A 135 -11.78 15.81 -12.27
C SER A 135 -12.10 16.74 -13.45
N GLY A 136 -11.50 16.52 -14.61
CA GLY A 136 -11.74 17.31 -15.82
C GLY A 136 -13.14 17.09 -16.39
N SER A 137 -13.65 15.85 -16.36
CA SER A 137 -15.03 15.57 -16.76
C SER A 137 -16.08 16.09 -15.78
N GLY A 138 -15.75 16.17 -14.48
CA GLY A 138 -16.58 16.88 -13.49
C GLY A 138 -16.48 18.42 -13.57
N GLY A 139 -15.32 18.93 -14.01
CA GLY A 139 -15.03 20.37 -14.12
C GLY A 139 -15.67 21.06 -15.33
N ALA A 140 -16.00 20.33 -16.40
CA ALA A 140 -16.73 20.88 -17.55
C ALA A 140 -18.14 21.38 -17.19
N VAL A 141 -18.69 20.99 -16.04
CA VAL A 141 -20.00 21.46 -15.54
C VAL A 141 -19.87 22.59 -14.50
N SER A 142 -18.67 22.82 -13.93
CA SER A 142 -18.46 23.84 -12.89
C SER A 142 -17.67 25.08 -13.36
N GLY A 143 -17.36 25.20 -14.65
CA GLY A 143 -16.50 26.26 -15.20
C GLY A 143 -17.18 27.27 -16.15
N CYS A 144 -18.51 27.26 -16.31
CA CYS A 144 -19.18 28.15 -17.28
C CYS A 144 -19.75 29.46 -16.71
N GLU A 145 -19.58 29.77 -15.42
CA GLU A 145 -19.91 31.10 -14.89
C GLU A 145 -18.72 31.66 -14.12
N THR A 146 -17.90 32.47 -14.79
CA THR A 146 -17.90 33.93 -14.64
C THR A 146 -16.72 34.50 -15.43
N THR A 147 -16.93 34.84 -16.70
CA THR A 147 -16.37 36.09 -17.21
C THR A 147 -17.51 37.10 -17.23
N PRO A 148 -17.26 38.28 -16.65
CA PRO A 148 -17.35 39.44 -17.50
C PRO A 148 -15.97 40.09 -17.56
N GLU A 149 -15.45 40.16 -18.78
CA GLU A 149 -14.62 41.28 -19.18
C GLU A 149 -15.31 42.59 -18.78
N SER A 150 -14.64 43.41 -17.97
CA SER A 150 -14.87 44.85 -17.99
C SER A 150 -13.60 45.60 -17.64
N HIS A 151 -12.96 46.12 -18.70
CA HIS A 151 -12.31 47.42 -18.78
C HIS A 151 -11.23 47.80 -17.76
N GLY A 152 -10.02 47.97 -18.29
CA GLY A 152 -8.93 48.67 -17.62
C GLY A 152 -7.69 48.87 -18.48
N SER A 153 -7.84 49.02 -19.79
CA SER A 153 -6.82 49.68 -20.61
C SER A 153 -6.86 51.18 -20.33
N GLU A 154 -5.69 51.72 -19.97
CA GLU A 154 -5.17 53.00 -20.44
C GLU A 154 -5.99 54.27 -20.16
N GLU A 155 -5.61 55.04 -19.12
CA GLU A 155 -5.35 56.49 -19.30
C GLU A 155 -4.58 57.12 -18.12
N ARG A 156 -3.40 57.66 -18.48
CA ARG A 156 -2.65 58.78 -17.88
C ARG A 156 -1.72 58.59 -16.70
#